data_AF-H9LIQ2-F1
#
_entry.id   AF-H9LIQ2-F1
#
_cell.length_a   1.000
_cell.length_b   1.000
_cell.length_c   1.000
_cell.angle_alpha   90.00
_cell.angle_beta   90.00
_cell.angle_gamma   90.00
#
_symmetry.space_group_name_H-M   'P 1'
#
loop_
_entity.id
_entity.type
_entity.pdbx_description
1 polymer ?
#
loop_
_entity_poly.entity_id
_entity_poly.type
_entity_poly.pdbx_seq_one_letter_code
_entity_poly.pdbx_strand_id
1 'polypeptide(L)'
;ESSTGTWTTVWTDLLTDLDRYKGRCYDIEPVQGEDNQYICYVAYPLDLFEEGSVTNMLTSIVGNVFGFKALRALRLEDLRIPVAYLKTFQGPPHGIQVERDKINKYGRPLLGCTIKPKLGLSAKNYGRAVYECLRGGLDFTKDDENINSQPFQRWRDRFLFVADAIHKSQAETGEIKGHYLNVTAATCEEMLKRAEFAKELEMPIVMHDFLTAGFTANTTLSKWCRDNGLLLHIHRAMHAVIDRQKNHGMHFRVLAKCLRMSGGDHIHTGTVVGKLEGDRGATLGFVDLLRENYVEQDKSRGIYFSQDWASMGGVMAVASGGIHVW
;
A
#
# COMPACT_ATOMS: atom_id res chain seq x y z
N GLU A 1 16.39 8.49 -20.55
CA GLU A 1 14.99 8.05 -20.77
C GLU A 1 14.17 7.90 -19.48
N SER A 2 14.77 7.66 -18.29
CA SER A 2 14.09 7.85 -16.99
C SER A 2 14.52 9.11 -16.23
N SER A 3 15.18 10.05 -16.92
CA SER A 3 15.63 11.34 -16.37
C SER A 3 15.50 12.42 -17.44
N THR A 4 16.57 12.75 -18.17
CA THR A 4 16.61 13.90 -19.08
C THR A 4 16.82 13.55 -20.55
N GLY A 5 17.52 12.45 -20.85
CA GLY A 5 17.90 12.13 -22.24
C GLY A 5 16.78 11.50 -23.08
N THR A 6 16.84 11.75 -24.39
CA THR A 6 16.03 11.14 -25.47
C THR A 6 16.94 10.46 -26.53
N TRP A 7 16.37 9.96 -27.63
CA TRP A 7 17.05 9.12 -28.64
C TRP A 7 18.04 9.84 -29.57
N THR A 8 18.01 11.17 -29.63
CA THR A 8 18.92 11.99 -30.45
C THR A 8 19.36 13.22 -29.66
N THR A 9 20.54 13.77 -29.99
CA THR A 9 21.06 14.97 -29.35
C THR A 9 20.12 16.15 -29.58
N VAL A 10 19.83 16.89 -28.50
CA VAL A 10 19.00 18.09 -28.55
C VAL A 10 19.81 19.28 -28.06
N TRP A 11 19.82 20.37 -28.84
CA TRP A 11 20.61 21.57 -28.48
C TRP A 11 20.13 22.24 -27.19
N THR A 12 18.87 21.98 -26.79
CA THR A 12 18.28 22.50 -25.56
C THR A 12 18.97 21.99 -24.31
N ASP A 13 19.77 20.92 -24.40
CA ASP A 13 20.67 20.48 -23.34
C ASP A 13 21.66 21.57 -22.93
N LEU A 14 22.04 22.47 -23.86
CA LEU A 14 22.93 23.61 -23.60
C LEU A 14 22.26 24.74 -22.79
N LEU A 15 20.95 24.67 -22.59
CA LEU A 15 20.20 25.66 -21.79
C LEU A 15 20.09 25.26 -20.32
N THR A 16 20.59 24.08 -19.94
CA THR A 16 20.52 23.55 -18.58
C THR A 16 21.83 22.89 -18.17
N ASP A 17 21.95 22.56 -16.88
CA ASP A 17 23.09 21.82 -16.35
C ASP A 17 22.78 20.31 -16.37
N LEU A 18 23.10 19.64 -17.48
CA LEU A 18 22.94 18.19 -17.57
C LEU A 18 23.78 17.44 -16.53
N ASP A 19 24.93 17.97 -16.11
CA ASP A 19 25.73 17.31 -15.08
C ASP A 19 24.99 17.29 -13.75
N ARG A 20 24.23 18.33 -13.44
CA ARG A 20 23.33 18.34 -12.28
C ARG A 20 22.14 17.39 -12.43
N TYR A 21 21.46 17.38 -13.58
CA TYR A 21 20.13 16.75 -13.69
C TYR A 21 20.11 15.33 -14.28
N LYS A 22 21.18 14.87 -14.95
CA LYS A 22 21.17 13.54 -15.57
C LYS A 22 21.14 12.43 -14.51
N GLY A 23 20.21 11.48 -14.66
CA GLY A 23 20.29 10.21 -13.95
C GLY A 23 21.47 9.39 -14.47
N ARG A 24 22.18 8.68 -13.59
CA ARG A 24 23.44 7.99 -13.93
C ARG A 24 23.39 6.53 -13.49
N CYS A 25 23.58 5.62 -14.43
CA CYS A 25 23.93 4.24 -14.09
C CYS A 25 25.37 4.24 -13.58
N TYR A 26 25.58 3.88 -12.33
CA TYR A 26 26.90 3.97 -11.67
C TYR A 26 27.51 2.60 -11.36
N ASP A 27 26.71 1.53 -11.41
CA ASP A 27 27.19 0.16 -11.21
C ASP A 27 26.29 -0.84 -11.95
N ILE A 28 26.88 -1.95 -12.39
CA ILE A 28 26.20 -3.04 -13.11
C ILE A 28 26.83 -4.36 -12.68
N GLU A 29 26.03 -5.29 -12.14
CA GLU A 29 26.48 -6.63 -11.77
C GLU A 29 25.64 -7.72 -12.46
N PRO A 30 26.25 -8.84 -12.90
CA PRO A 30 25.50 -9.97 -13.45
C PRO A 30 24.69 -10.67 -12.35
N VAL A 31 23.50 -11.16 -12.71
CA VAL A 31 22.67 -11.98 -11.79
C VAL A 31 23.19 -13.42 -11.79
N GLN A 32 23.59 -13.92 -10.62
CA GLN A 32 24.12 -15.28 -10.50
C GLN A 32 23.08 -16.33 -10.92
N GLY A 33 23.49 -17.23 -11.82
CA GLY A 33 22.66 -18.33 -12.30
C GLY A 33 21.67 -17.97 -13.41
N GLU A 34 21.65 -16.71 -13.86
CA GLU A 34 20.80 -16.25 -14.96
C GLU A 34 21.65 -15.85 -16.18
N ASP A 35 21.17 -16.20 -17.38
CA ASP A 35 21.85 -15.85 -18.62
C ASP A 35 21.44 -14.44 -19.10
N ASN A 36 22.43 -13.58 -19.35
CA ASN A 36 22.21 -12.23 -19.90
C ASN A 36 21.24 -11.36 -19.06
N GLN A 37 21.29 -11.51 -17.74
CA GLN A 37 20.52 -10.71 -16.79
C GLN A 37 21.48 -9.96 -15.84
N TYR A 38 21.16 -8.70 -15.55
CA TYR A 38 22.01 -7.80 -14.76
C TYR A 38 21.16 -6.99 -13.77
N ILE A 39 21.76 -6.64 -12.63
CA ILE A 39 21.27 -5.58 -11.76
C ILE A 39 22.01 -4.30 -12.14
N CYS A 40 21.27 -3.28 -12.56
CA CYS A 40 21.80 -1.98 -12.91
C CYS A 40 21.43 -0.97 -11.82
N TYR A 41 22.43 -0.33 -11.22
CA TYR A 41 22.23 0.67 -10.17
C TYR A 41 22.22 2.08 -10.76
N VAL A 42 21.10 2.79 -10.58
CA VAL A 42 20.90 4.13 -11.14
C VAL A 42 20.71 5.15 -10.02
N ALA A 43 21.46 6.24 -10.05
CA ALA A 43 21.32 7.38 -9.16
C ALA A 43 20.57 8.52 -9.85
N TYR A 44 19.58 9.08 -9.16
CA TYR A 44 18.77 10.20 -9.62
C TYR A 44 18.99 11.41 -8.71
N PRO A 45 19.30 12.60 -9.26
CA PRO A 45 19.31 13.85 -8.49
C PRO A 45 17.96 14.10 -7.82
N LEU A 46 17.98 14.60 -6.59
CA LEU A 46 16.76 14.85 -5.80
C LEU A 46 15.79 15.82 -6.50
N ASP A 47 16.34 16.85 -7.14
CA ASP A 47 15.60 17.93 -7.80
C ASP A 47 14.72 17.46 -8.98
N LEU A 48 14.84 16.19 -9.41
CA LEU A 48 13.97 15.63 -10.45
C LEU A 48 12.57 15.26 -9.96
N PHE A 49 12.35 15.24 -8.64
CA PHE A 49 11.16 14.67 -8.04
C PHE A 49 10.31 15.73 -7.34
N GLU A 50 9.04 15.80 -7.72
CA GLU A 50 8.04 16.62 -7.04
C GLU A 50 7.86 16.14 -5.59
N GLU A 51 7.91 17.09 -4.66
CA GLU A 51 7.77 16.87 -3.23
C GLU A 51 6.41 16.22 -2.89
N GLY A 52 6.43 15.15 -2.10
CA GLY A 52 5.20 14.48 -1.65
C GLY A 52 4.44 13.71 -2.74
N SER A 53 5.04 13.49 -3.91
CA SER A 53 4.38 12.89 -5.08
C SER A 53 4.98 11.54 -5.49
N VAL A 54 4.43 10.45 -4.93
CA VAL A 54 4.76 9.07 -5.40
C VAL A 54 4.48 8.92 -6.89
N THR A 55 3.41 9.56 -7.36
CA THR A 55 3.02 9.59 -8.78
C THR A 55 4.14 10.14 -9.65
N ASN A 56 4.71 11.30 -9.32
CA ASN A 56 5.81 11.88 -10.09
C ASN A 56 7.07 11.01 -10.05
N MET A 57 7.44 10.50 -8.86
CA MET A 57 8.58 9.59 -8.71
C MET A 57 8.46 8.36 -9.62
N LEU A 58 7.31 7.69 -9.62
CA LEU A 58 7.09 6.52 -10.48
C LEU A 58 7.00 6.90 -11.96
N THR A 59 6.44 8.07 -12.30
CA THR A 59 6.39 8.57 -13.68
C THR A 59 7.80 8.67 -14.27
N SER A 60 8.77 9.16 -13.50
CA SER A 60 10.17 9.22 -13.94
C SER A 60 10.83 7.84 -14.00
N ILE A 61 10.76 7.06 -12.92
CA ILE A 61 11.57 5.84 -12.77
C ILE A 61 11.02 4.67 -13.62
N VAL A 62 9.70 4.52 -13.69
CA VAL A 62 9.05 3.37 -14.36
C VAL A 62 8.11 3.77 -15.50
N GLY A 63 8.07 5.05 -15.89
CA GLY A 63 7.12 5.55 -16.90
C GLY A 63 7.27 4.89 -18.28
N ASN A 64 8.46 5.03 -18.89
CA ASN A 64 8.66 4.62 -20.29
C ASN A 64 9.67 3.48 -20.47
N VAL A 65 10.66 3.35 -19.58
CA VAL A 65 11.84 2.49 -19.80
C VAL A 65 11.53 1.00 -19.93
N PHE A 66 10.39 0.56 -19.41
CA PHE A 66 9.94 -0.85 -19.49
C PHE A 66 9.45 -1.25 -20.90
N GLY A 67 9.12 -0.29 -21.75
CA GLY A 67 8.67 -0.51 -23.13
C GLY A 67 9.78 -0.40 -24.19
N PHE A 68 11.04 -0.26 -23.77
CA PHE A 68 12.15 -0.07 -24.69
C PHE A 68 12.42 -1.32 -25.53
N LYS A 69 12.35 -1.20 -26.86
CA LYS A 69 12.62 -2.30 -27.81
C LYS A 69 14.01 -2.93 -27.66
N ALA A 70 14.97 -2.19 -27.11
CA ALA A 70 16.34 -2.66 -26.87
C ALA A 70 16.44 -3.62 -25.67
N LEU A 71 15.41 -3.71 -24.83
CA LEU A 71 15.37 -4.57 -23.65
C LEU A 71 14.38 -5.72 -23.87
N ARG A 72 14.78 -6.94 -23.50
CA ARG A 72 13.88 -8.10 -23.49
C ARG A 72 12.91 -8.06 -22.31
N ALA A 73 13.39 -7.62 -21.16
CA ALA A 73 12.63 -7.46 -19.93
C ALA A 73 13.35 -6.45 -19.01
N LEU A 74 12.60 -5.87 -18.07
CA LEU A 74 13.13 -4.99 -17.04
C LEU A 74 12.28 -5.17 -15.79
N ARG A 75 12.91 -5.22 -14.62
CA ARG A 75 12.23 -5.25 -13.32
C ARG A 75 12.85 -4.23 -12.36
N LEU A 76 12.01 -3.43 -11.70
CA LEU A 76 12.46 -2.57 -10.61
C LEU A 76 12.44 -3.37 -9.29
N GLU A 77 13.62 -3.68 -8.76
CA GLU A 77 13.76 -4.52 -7.56
C GLU A 77 13.65 -3.75 -6.25
N ASP A 78 14.29 -2.59 -6.14
CA ASP A 78 14.31 -1.80 -4.91
C ASP A 78 14.59 -0.32 -5.19
N LEU A 79 14.24 0.55 -4.24
CA LEU A 79 14.53 1.98 -4.27
C LEU A 79 15.11 2.43 -2.93
N ARG A 80 16.19 3.20 -2.97
CA ARG A 80 16.68 3.95 -1.81
C ARG A 80 16.03 5.32 -1.80
N ILE A 81 15.14 5.58 -0.84
CA ILE A 81 14.50 6.89 -0.72
C ILE A 81 15.33 7.77 0.25
N PRO A 82 15.88 8.92 -0.19
CA PRO A 82 16.63 9.81 0.70
C PRO A 82 15.74 10.44 1.76
N VAL A 83 16.30 10.69 2.96
CA VAL A 83 15.63 11.41 4.05
C VAL A 83 15.05 12.75 3.58
N ALA A 84 15.80 13.51 2.78
CA ALA A 84 15.34 14.79 2.24
C ALA A 84 14.02 14.65 1.43
N TYR A 85 13.87 13.60 0.63
CA TYR A 85 12.62 13.36 -0.11
C TYR A 85 11.55 12.78 0.82
N LEU A 86 11.89 11.82 1.69
CA LEU A 86 10.96 11.21 2.65
C LEU A 86 10.24 12.26 3.51
N LYS A 87 10.94 13.29 3.96
CA LYS A 87 10.36 14.35 4.81
C LYS A 87 9.35 15.25 4.10
N THR A 88 9.20 15.11 2.78
CA THR A 88 8.13 15.78 2.01
C THR A 88 6.79 15.02 2.04
N PHE A 89 6.79 13.78 2.53
CA PHE A 89 5.60 12.94 2.63
C PHE A 89 5.04 12.94 4.05
N GLN A 90 3.71 12.83 4.14
CA GLN A 90 3.03 12.63 5.43
C GLN A 90 3.31 11.23 6.00
N GLY A 91 3.34 10.21 5.15
CA GLY A 91 3.33 8.82 5.56
C GLY A 91 1.97 8.35 6.09
N PRO A 92 1.92 7.25 6.86
CA PRO A 92 0.68 6.66 7.39
C PRO A 92 -0.13 7.67 8.19
N PRO A 93 -1.48 7.67 8.10
CA PRO A 93 -2.34 8.57 8.90
C PRO A 93 -2.17 8.44 10.41
N HIS A 94 -1.80 7.29 10.94
CA HIS A 94 -1.61 7.07 12.39
C HIS A 94 -0.39 6.21 12.67
N GLY A 95 -0.23 5.14 11.90
CA GLY A 95 0.80 4.13 12.11
C GLY A 95 0.52 3.21 13.31
N ILE A 96 1.39 2.20 13.44
CA ILE A 96 1.19 1.05 14.35
C ILE A 96 0.91 1.45 15.80
N GLN A 97 1.69 2.37 16.36
CA GLN A 97 1.61 2.73 17.77
C GLN A 97 0.29 3.42 18.09
N VAL A 98 -0.03 4.50 17.35
CA VAL A 98 -1.25 5.28 17.55
C VAL A 98 -2.49 4.43 17.30
N GLU A 99 -2.47 3.53 16.31
CA GLU A 99 -3.58 2.61 16.11
C GLU A 99 -3.82 1.73 17.33
N ARG A 100 -2.77 1.10 17.89
CA ARG A 100 -2.90 0.26 19.08
C ARG A 100 -3.46 1.03 20.27
N ASP A 101 -3.02 2.27 20.43
CA ASP A 101 -3.50 3.18 21.47
C ASP A 101 -4.98 3.51 21.27
N LYS A 102 -5.39 3.83 20.03
CA LYS A 102 -6.79 4.14 19.67
C LYS A 102 -7.75 2.98 19.92
N ILE A 103 -7.33 1.75 19.65
CA ILE A 103 -8.19 0.56 19.79
C ILE A 103 -7.97 -0.21 21.09
N ASN A 104 -7.04 0.25 21.93
CA ASN A 104 -6.68 -0.33 23.22
C ASN A 104 -6.33 -1.84 23.14
N LYS A 105 -5.50 -2.25 22.17
CA LYS A 105 -5.12 -3.66 21.95
C LYS A 105 -3.61 -3.83 21.81
N TYR A 106 -3.02 -4.57 22.76
CA TYR A 106 -1.57 -4.76 22.89
C TYR A 106 -1.20 -6.24 23.08
N GLY A 107 0.09 -6.56 22.90
CA GLY A 107 0.64 -7.88 23.22
C GLY A 107 0.25 -9.02 22.27
N ARG A 108 -0.57 -8.76 21.25
CA ARG A 108 -0.98 -9.76 20.25
C ARG A 108 -1.16 -9.17 18.84
N PRO A 109 -1.18 -10.04 17.80
CA PRO A 109 -1.73 -9.70 16.50
C PRO A 109 -3.21 -9.29 16.60
N LEU A 110 -3.63 -8.43 15.68
CA LEU A 110 -5.05 -8.12 15.49
C LEU A 110 -5.68 -9.18 14.59
N LEU A 111 -6.92 -9.58 14.90
CA LEU A 111 -7.66 -10.59 14.17
C LEU A 111 -8.72 -9.94 13.28
N GLY A 112 -8.65 -10.25 11.98
CA GLY A 112 -9.51 -9.68 10.95
C GLY A 112 -10.17 -10.74 10.07
N CYS A 113 -11.35 -10.45 9.52
CA CYS A 113 -12.04 -11.32 8.57
C CYS A 113 -12.68 -10.54 7.41
N THR A 114 -12.44 -10.98 6.17
CA THR A 114 -13.18 -10.49 5.00
C THR A 114 -14.53 -11.21 4.91
N ILE A 115 -15.63 -10.47 4.87
CA ILE A 115 -16.97 -11.06 4.75
C ILE A 115 -17.11 -11.83 3.42
N LYS A 116 -17.83 -12.96 3.46
CA LYS A 116 -18.08 -13.85 2.32
C LYS A 116 -19.56 -14.19 2.16
N PRO A 117 -20.03 -14.56 0.95
CA PRO A 117 -19.30 -14.58 -0.34
C PRO A 117 -18.80 -13.19 -0.75
N LYS A 118 -17.82 -13.13 -1.68
CA LYS A 118 -17.18 -11.84 -2.06
C LYS A 118 -18.22 -10.79 -2.47
N LEU A 119 -19.18 -11.19 -3.31
CA LEU A 119 -20.25 -10.35 -3.85
C LEU A 119 -21.60 -11.06 -3.67
N GLY A 120 -22.69 -10.29 -3.68
CA GLY A 120 -24.06 -10.80 -3.74
C GLY A 120 -24.84 -10.81 -2.43
N LEU A 121 -24.21 -10.53 -1.28
CA LEU A 121 -24.94 -10.29 -0.05
C LEU A 121 -25.67 -8.94 -0.10
N SER A 122 -26.88 -8.89 0.44
CA SER A 122 -27.58 -7.63 0.71
C SER A 122 -26.97 -6.92 1.92
N ALA A 123 -27.14 -5.59 1.98
CA ALA A 123 -26.60 -4.76 3.06
C ALA A 123 -26.95 -5.26 4.47
N LYS A 124 -28.22 -5.66 4.68
CA LYS A 124 -28.69 -6.20 5.96
C LYS A 124 -28.00 -7.51 6.34
N ASN A 125 -27.85 -8.43 5.39
CA ASN A 125 -27.16 -9.70 5.65
C ASN A 125 -25.66 -9.50 5.82
N TYR A 126 -25.09 -8.48 5.19
CA TYR A 126 -23.71 -8.05 5.41
C TYR A 126 -23.50 -7.62 6.88
N GLY A 127 -24.35 -6.73 7.39
CA GLY A 127 -24.34 -6.32 8.80
C GLY A 127 -24.50 -7.50 9.76
N ARG A 128 -25.39 -8.46 9.45
CA ARG A 128 -25.53 -9.70 10.23
C ARG A 128 -24.23 -10.48 10.30
N ALA A 129 -23.57 -10.72 9.17
CA ALA A 129 -22.31 -11.45 9.13
C ALA A 129 -21.20 -10.72 9.91
N VAL A 130 -21.14 -9.39 9.79
CA VAL A 130 -20.22 -8.55 10.56
C VAL A 130 -20.45 -8.72 12.07
N TYR A 131 -21.70 -8.62 12.53
CA TYR A 131 -22.04 -8.77 13.94
C TYR A 131 -21.59 -10.13 14.50
N GLU A 132 -21.94 -11.23 13.83
CA GLU A 132 -21.59 -12.59 14.28
C GLU A 132 -20.06 -12.80 14.37
N CYS A 133 -19.33 -12.29 13.38
CA CYS A 133 -17.87 -12.36 13.37
C CYS A 133 -17.23 -11.57 14.52
N LEU A 134 -17.69 -10.33 14.75
CA LEU A 134 -17.10 -9.44 15.76
C LEU A 134 -17.42 -9.89 17.19
N ARG A 135 -18.68 -10.27 17.46
CA ARG A 135 -19.07 -10.79 18.79
C ARG A 135 -18.34 -12.10 19.13
N GLY A 136 -17.94 -12.86 18.10
CA GLY A 136 -17.19 -14.12 18.24
C GLY A 136 -15.73 -13.94 18.66
N GLY A 137 -15.23 -12.70 18.77
CA GLY A 137 -13.89 -12.39 19.28
C GLY A 137 -12.92 -11.79 18.27
N LEU A 138 -13.34 -11.55 17.02
CA LEU A 138 -12.52 -10.79 16.08
C LEU A 138 -12.45 -9.31 16.48
N ASP A 139 -11.32 -8.66 16.18
CA ASP A 139 -11.17 -7.22 16.35
C ASP A 139 -11.83 -6.48 15.20
N PHE A 140 -11.66 -7.02 13.99
CA PHE A 140 -12.11 -6.42 12.77
C PHE A 140 -12.81 -7.39 11.84
N THR A 141 -13.71 -6.84 11.03
CA THR A 141 -14.12 -7.43 9.75
C THR A 141 -13.81 -6.44 8.64
N LYS A 142 -13.98 -6.83 7.37
CA LYS A 142 -13.77 -5.91 6.25
C LYS A 142 -14.66 -6.19 5.07
N ASP A 143 -14.93 -5.13 4.33
CA ASP A 143 -15.42 -5.22 2.97
C ASP A 143 -14.45 -6.06 2.13
N ASP A 144 -14.96 -6.81 1.17
CA ASP A 144 -14.11 -7.41 0.14
C ASP A 144 -13.58 -6.30 -0.80
N GLU A 145 -12.41 -6.47 -1.42
CA GLU A 145 -11.82 -5.41 -2.26
C GLU A 145 -12.73 -4.98 -3.41
N ASN A 146 -13.56 -5.91 -3.90
CA ASN A 146 -14.50 -5.63 -4.97
C ASN A 146 -15.91 -5.29 -4.47
N ILE A 147 -16.14 -5.13 -3.16
CA ILE A 147 -17.38 -4.55 -2.61
C ILE A 147 -17.23 -3.02 -2.58
N ASN A 148 -17.97 -2.33 -3.44
CA ASN A 148 -18.00 -0.87 -3.48
C ASN A 148 -19.45 -0.41 -3.34
N SER A 149 -20.16 -0.21 -4.46
CA SER A 149 -21.59 0.11 -4.50
C SER A 149 -22.26 -0.52 -5.72
N GLN A 150 -22.79 -1.72 -5.55
CA GLN A 150 -23.37 -2.53 -6.62
C GLN A 150 -24.90 -2.54 -6.59
N PRO A 151 -25.59 -2.98 -7.65
CA PRO A 151 -27.05 -3.12 -7.66
C PRO A 151 -27.62 -3.96 -6.51
N PHE A 152 -26.91 -5.01 -6.08
CA PHE A 152 -27.35 -5.87 -4.98
C PHE A 152 -27.12 -5.27 -3.58
N GLN A 153 -26.28 -4.23 -3.47
CA GLN A 153 -25.89 -3.62 -2.20
C GLN A 153 -25.25 -2.24 -2.45
N ARG A 154 -26.05 -1.18 -2.26
CA ARG A 154 -25.53 0.19 -2.29
C ARG A 154 -24.71 0.47 -1.03
N TRP A 155 -23.65 1.27 -1.20
CA TRP A 155 -22.66 1.49 -0.14
C TRP A 155 -23.26 2.09 1.13
N ARG A 156 -24.17 3.06 0.99
CA ARG A 156 -24.76 3.78 2.12
C ARG A 156 -25.58 2.86 3.02
N ASP A 157 -26.37 1.96 2.43
CA ASP A 157 -27.15 0.97 3.17
C ASP A 157 -26.23 0.00 3.93
N ARG A 158 -25.13 -0.44 3.29
CA ARG A 158 -24.13 -1.29 3.95
C ARG A 158 -23.52 -0.60 5.15
N PHE A 159 -23.09 0.66 5.00
CA PHE A 159 -22.43 1.42 6.05
C PHE A 159 -23.35 1.54 7.29
N LEU A 160 -24.64 1.80 7.09
CA LEU A 160 -25.62 1.88 8.17
C LEU A 160 -25.79 0.54 8.93
N PHE A 161 -26.01 -0.57 8.21
CA PHE A 161 -26.18 -1.88 8.87
C PHE A 161 -24.89 -2.39 9.52
N VAL A 162 -23.73 -2.02 8.98
CA VAL A 162 -22.43 -2.37 9.56
C VAL A 162 -22.13 -1.55 10.82
N ALA A 163 -22.45 -0.25 10.82
CA ALA A 163 -22.32 0.59 12.01
C ALA A 163 -23.16 0.05 13.18
N ASP A 164 -24.42 -0.32 12.93
CA ASP A 164 -25.29 -0.98 13.92
C ASP A 164 -24.66 -2.28 14.46
N ALA A 165 -24.13 -3.13 13.56
CA ALA A 165 -23.46 -4.38 13.93
C ALA A 165 -22.21 -4.17 14.80
N ILE A 166 -21.39 -3.15 14.49
CA ILE A 166 -20.21 -2.78 15.28
C ILE A 166 -20.63 -2.34 16.67
N HIS A 167 -21.55 -1.38 16.78
CA HIS A 167 -21.99 -0.85 18.08
C HIS A 167 -22.60 -1.95 18.93
N LYS A 168 -23.41 -2.83 18.33
CA LYS A 168 -24.01 -3.97 19.03
C LYS A 168 -22.95 -4.95 19.55
N SER A 169 -21.99 -5.35 18.73
CA SER A 169 -20.93 -6.30 19.14
C SER A 169 -19.95 -5.69 20.14
N GLN A 170 -19.65 -4.39 20.04
CA GLN A 170 -18.84 -3.66 21.01
C GLN A 170 -19.55 -3.56 22.36
N ALA A 171 -20.85 -3.25 22.38
CA ALA A 171 -21.63 -3.23 23.62
C ALA A 171 -21.71 -4.61 24.30
N GLU A 172 -21.82 -5.68 23.51
CA GLU A 172 -21.87 -7.07 24.02
C GLU A 172 -20.53 -7.54 24.60
N THR A 173 -19.41 -7.16 23.97
CA THR A 173 -18.08 -7.69 24.33
C THR A 173 -17.26 -6.76 25.25
N GLY A 174 -17.60 -5.47 25.31
CA GLY A 174 -16.81 -4.45 26.01
C GLY A 174 -15.49 -4.10 25.31
N GLU A 175 -15.21 -4.64 24.13
CA GLU A 175 -14.00 -4.34 23.36
C GLU A 175 -14.28 -3.40 22.19
N ILE A 176 -13.31 -2.53 21.86
CA ILE A 176 -13.37 -1.75 20.63
C ILE A 176 -13.39 -2.69 19.41
N LYS A 177 -14.38 -2.50 18.52
CA LYS A 177 -14.57 -3.26 17.29
C LYS A 177 -14.53 -2.32 16.08
N GLY A 178 -14.28 -2.89 14.90
CA GLY A 178 -14.38 -2.13 13.66
C GLY A 178 -14.70 -2.98 12.43
N HIS A 179 -15.07 -2.30 11.36
CA HIS A 179 -15.19 -2.88 10.04
C HIS A 179 -14.53 -1.96 9.02
N TYR A 180 -13.67 -2.51 8.16
CA TYR A 180 -13.03 -1.69 7.15
C TYR A 180 -14.04 -1.40 6.03
N LEU A 181 -14.72 -0.25 6.14
CA LEU A 181 -15.70 0.20 5.15
C LEU A 181 -14.98 0.66 3.88
N ASN A 182 -15.28 0.02 2.74
CA ASN A 182 -14.57 0.29 1.49
C ASN A 182 -15.07 1.58 0.83
N VAL A 183 -14.19 2.58 0.79
CA VAL A 183 -14.44 3.90 0.20
C VAL A 183 -13.97 3.99 -1.26
N THR A 184 -13.31 2.97 -1.80
CA THR A 184 -12.86 2.94 -3.21
C THR A 184 -14.02 3.23 -4.17
N ALA A 185 -13.84 4.21 -5.05
CA ALA A 185 -14.87 4.70 -5.97
C ALA A 185 -14.28 5.08 -7.33
N ALA A 186 -15.15 5.40 -8.29
CA ALA A 186 -14.74 5.80 -9.64
C ALA A 186 -14.17 7.23 -9.70
N THR A 187 -14.52 8.11 -8.76
CA THR A 187 -14.01 9.48 -8.68
C THR A 187 -13.62 9.82 -7.24
N CYS A 188 -12.73 10.80 -7.08
CA CYS A 188 -12.29 11.27 -5.77
C CYS A 188 -13.44 11.85 -4.94
N GLU A 189 -14.41 12.51 -5.57
CA GLU A 189 -15.58 13.09 -4.90
C GLU A 189 -16.45 12.00 -4.27
N GLU A 190 -16.73 10.91 -5.00
CA GLU A 190 -17.49 9.78 -4.45
C GLU A 190 -16.68 9.01 -3.41
N MET A 191 -15.35 8.93 -3.55
CA MET A 191 -14.47 8.33 -2.52
C MET A 191 -14.55 9.12 -1.21
N LEU A 192 -14.35 10.45 -1.27
CA LEU A 192 -14.38 11.32 -0.10
C LEU A 192 -15.77 11.40 0.52
N LYS A 193 -16.84 11.39 -0.28
CA LYS A 193 -18.23 11.33 0.21
C LYS A 193 -18.50 10.08 1.05
N ARG A 194 -17.92 8.93 0.68
CA ARG A 194 -18.01 7.70 1.48
C ARG A 194 -17.19 7.81 2.76
N ALA A 195 -15.99 8.36 2.68
CA ALA A 195 -15.14 8.57 3.85
C ALA A 195 -15.80 9.51 4.88
N GLU A 196 -16.38 10.63 4.43
CA GLU A 196 -17.13 11.55 5.29
C GLU A 196 -18.31 10.84 5.95
N PHE A 197 -19.08 10.03 5.19
CA PHE A 197 -20.18 9.30 5.80
C PHE A 197 -19.73 8.23 6.80
N ALA A 198 -18.58 7.58 6.59
CA ALA A 198 -18.01 6.66 7.58
C ALA A 198 -17.64 7.40 8.88
N LYS A 199 -17.09 8.63 8.77
CA LYS A 199 -16.82 9.51 9.90
C LYS A 199 -18.09 9.98 10.62
N GLU A 200 -19.12 10.38 9.88
CA GLU A 200 -20.43 10.74 10.47
C GLU A 200 -21.05 9.59 11.27
N LEU A 201 -20.75 8.35 10.90
CA LEU A 201 -21.15 7.14 11.63
C LEU A 201 -20.18 6.74 12.76
N GLU A 202 -19.15 7.56 13.03
CA GLU A 202 -18.14 7.31 14.08
C GLU A 202 -17.34 6.01 13.87
N MET A 203 -17.14 5.61 12.61
CA MET A 203 -16.42 4.38 12.28
C MET A 203 -14.91 4.57 12.47
N PRO A 204 -14.21 3.63 13.13
CA PRO A 204 -12.80 3.82 13.48
C PRO A 204 -11.84 3.66 12.29
N ILE A 205 -12.30 3.03 11.21
CA ILE A 205 -11.45 2.58 10.11
C ILE A 205 -12.22 2.47 8.79
N VAL A 206 -11.56 2.86 7.69
CA VAL A 206 -12.01 2.65 6.30
C VAL A 206 -10.96 1.84 5.54
N MET A 207 -11.32 1.34 4.35
CA MET A 207 -10.34 0.75 3.43
C MET A 207 -10.37 1.33 2.02
N HIS A 208 -9.22 1.22 1.35
CA HIS A 208 -8.99 1.70 0.00
C HIS A 208 -8.12 0.74 -0.83
N ASP A 209 -8.42 0.64 -2.12
CA ASP A 209 -7.70 -0.19 -3.09
C ASP A 209 -6.71 0.68 -3.87
N PHE A 210 -5.56 0.95 -3.27
CA PHE A 210 -4.68 2.06 -3.68
C PHE A 210 -4.14 1.97 -5.11
N LEU A 211 -3.89 0.78 -5.65
CA LEU A 211 -3.36 0.63 -7.01
C LEU A 211 -4.45 0.82 -8.06
N THR A 212 -5.62 0.22 -7.83
CA THR A 212 -6.75 0.31 -8.77
C THR A 212 -7.38 1.70 -8.78
N ALA A 213 -7.36 2.41 -7.65
CA ALA A 213 -7.76 3.81 -7.57
C ALA A 213 -6.63 4.79 -7.95
N GLY A 214 -5.37 4.39 -7.74
CA GLY A 214 -4.18 5.18 -8.03
C GLY A 214 -3.61 5.94 -6.82
N PHE A 215 -2.30 6.22 -6.88
CA PHE A 215 -1.55 6.89 -5.80
C PHE A 215 -2.04 8.32 -5.52
N THR A 216 -2.54 9.04 -6.52
CA THR A 216 -3.10 10.38 -6.33
C THR A 216 -4.34 10.33 -5.44
N ALA A 217 -5.29 9.44 -5.71
CA ALA A 217 -6.47 9.25 -4.88
C ALA A 217 -6.09 8.76 -3.47
N ASN A 218 -5.15 7.81 -3.38
CA ASN A 218 -4.69 7.29 -2.09
C ASN A 218 -4.04 8.37 -1.20
N THR A 219 -3.17 9.20 -1.77
CA THR A 219 -2.51 10.29 -1.03
C THR A 219 -3.52 11.32 -0.54
N THR A 220 -4.52 11.66 -1.36
CA THR A 220 -5.64 12.51 -0.95
C THR A 220 -6.41 11.91 0.22
N LEU A 221 -6.78 10.62 0.14
CA LEU A 221 -7.50 9.94 1.21
C LEU A 221 -6.67 9.82 2.49
N SER A 222 -5.37 9.55 2.38
CA SER A 222 -4.44 9.46 3.53
C SER A 222 -4.37 10.78 4.30
N LYS A 223 -4.23 11.91 3.60
CA LYS A 223 -4.28 13.25 4.23
C LYS A 223 -5.63 13.49 4.91
N TRP A 224 -6.73 13.18 4.22
CA TRP A 224 -8.07 13.32 4.79
C TRP A 224 -8.26 12.44 6.04
N CYS A 225 -7.81 11.18 6.03
CA CYS A 225 -7.88 10.27 7.18
C CYS A 225 -7.09 10.79 8.39
N ARG A 226 -5.90 11.37 8.16
CA ARG A 226 -5.12 12.04 9.20
C ARG A 226 -5.90 13.18 9.83
N ASP A 227 -6.46 14.06 9.02
CA ASP A 227 -7.18 15.26 9.48
C ASP A 227 -8.49 14.94 10.21
N ASN A 228 -9.07 13.77 9.92
CA ASN A 228 -10.37 13.34 10.47
C ASN A 228 -10.26 12.20 11.49
N GLY A 229 -9.05 11.72 11.79
CA GLY A 229 -8.81 10.70 12.82
C GLY A 229 -9.24 9.27 12.46
N LEU A 230 -9.47 8.96 11.18
CA LEU A 230 -9.83 7.61 10.72
C LEU A 230 -8.60 6.77 10.38
N LEU A 231 -8.57 5.52 10.83
CA LEU A 231 -7.57 4.57 10.36
C LEU A 231 -7.80 4.23 8.87
N LEU A 232 -6.71 3.98 8.14
CA LEU A 232 -6.74 3.67 6.72
C LEU A 232 -6.14 2.30 6.40
N HIS A 233 -7.00 1.29 6.22
CA HIS A 233 -6.57 -0.02 5.74
C HIS A 233 -6.35 0.00 4.22
N ILE A 234 -5.17 -0.42 3.75
CA ILE A 234 -4.94 -0.55 2.30
C ILE A 234 -4.99 -1.99 1.84
N HIS A 235 -5.80 -2.23 0.82
CA HIS A 235 -5.78 -3.47 0.08
C HIS A 235 -5.02 -3.29 -1.25
N ARG A 236 -4.22 -4.31 -1.60
CA ARG A 236 -3.27 -4.25 -2.73
C ARG A 236 -3.81 -4.86 -4.02
N ALA A 237 -5.12 -4.70 -4.30
CA ALA A 237 -5.71 -5.23 -5.53
C ALA A 237 -4.86 -4.81 -6.75
N MET A 238 -4.73 -5.70 -7.75
CA MET A 238 -3.87 -5.53 -8.94
C MET A 238 -2.35 -5.72 -8.75
N HIS A 239 -1.82 -5.79 -7.52
CA HIS A 239 -0.35 -5.85 -7.29
C HIS A 239 0.37 -6.99 -8.07
N ALA A 240 -0.22 -8.19 -8.09
CA ALA A 240 0.37 -9.36 -8.73
C ALA A 240 0.40 -9.30 -10.27
N VAL A 241 -0.28 -8.33 -10.88
CA VAL A 241 -0.09 -8.00 -12.31
C VAL A 241 1.31 -7.41 -12.53
N ILE A 242 1.84 -6.72 -11.52
CA ILE A 242 3.07 -5.94 -11.58
C ILE A 242 4.24 -6.70 -10.95
N ASP A 243 4.01 -7.40 -9.83
CA ASP A 243 5.12 -7.85 -8.96
C ASP A 243 5.43 -9.36 -9.00
N ARG A 244 4.63 -10.14 -9.71
CA ARG A 244 4.67 -11.61 -9.65
C ARG A 244 5.90 -12.21 -10.33
N GLN A 245 6.23 -11.74 -11.53
CA GLN A 245 7.29 -12.34 -12.34
C GLN A 245 8.66 -11.79 -11.92
N LYS A 246 9.67 -12.66 -11.84
CA LYS A 246 11.04 -12.25 -11.45
C LYS A 246 11.78 -11.49 -12.55
N ASN A 247 11.43 -11.69 -13.80
CA ASN A 247 12.13 -11.09 -14.95
C ASN A 247 11.59 -9.71 -15.35
N HIS A 248 10.30 -9.42 -15.11
CA HIS A 248 9.66 -8.18 -15.54
C HIS A 248 8.70 -7.62 -14.51
N GLY A 249 8.65 -6.29 -14.38
CA GLY A 249 7.66 -5.57 -13.58
C GLY A 249 8.28 -4.78 -12.42
N MET A 250 7.64 -4.78 -11.24
CA MET A 250 8.18 -4.06 -10.08
C MET A 250 7.94 -4.88 -8.83
N HIS A 251 9.00 -5.18 -8.09
CA HIS A 251 8.88 -6.02 -6.90
C HIS A 251 7.98 -5.36 -5.84
N PHE A 252 7.22 -6.16 -5.09
CA PHE A 252 6.27 -5.68 -4.08
C PHE A 252 6.91 -4.76 -3.02
N ARG A 253 8.19 -4.98 -2.68
CA ARG A 253 8.94 -4.11 -1.74
C ARG A 253 8.99 -2.64 -2.18
N VAL A 254 9.02 -2.38 -3.48
CA VAL A 254 8.95 -1.02 -4.03
C VAL A 254 7.55 -0.46 -3.82
N LEU A 255 6.51 -1.24 -4.13
CA LEU A 255 5.12 -0.87 -3.87
C LEU A 255 4.85 -0.61 -2.38
N ALA A 256 5.46 -1.39 -1.50
CA ALA A 256 5.38 -1.23 -0.04
C ALA A 256 6.03 0.09 0.41
N LYS A 257 7.21 0.44 -0.12
CA LYS A 257 7.84 1.76 0.13
C LYS A 257 6.97 2.91 -0.39
N CYS A 258 6.47 2.79 -1.61
CA CYS A 258 5.57 3.78 -2.24
C CYS A 258 4.30 3.99 -1.42
N LEU A 259 3.68 2.91 -0.92
CA LEU A 259 2.55 2.99 -0.01
C LEU A 259 2.95 3.70 1.28
N ARG A 260 4.01 3.26 1.98
CA ARG A 260 4.42 3.89 3.25
C ARG A 260 4.60 5.40 3.10
N MET A 261 5.12 5.88 1.98
CA MET A 261 5.20 7.31 1.65
C MET A 261 3.83 7.96 1.35
N SER A 262 3.02 7.36 0.48
CA SER A 262 1.67 7.88 0.13
C SER A 262 0.73 7.91 1.35
N GLY A 263 0.89 6.93 2.23
CA GLY A 263 0.21 6.77 3.50
C GLY A 263 -0.92 5.74 3.47
N GLY A 264 -0.88 4.89 4.48
CA GLY A 264 -1.88 3.90 4.85
C GLY A 264 -1.45 3.29 6.17
N ASP A 265 -2.39 3.01 7.06
CA ASP A 265 -2.08 2.43 8.37
C ASP A 265 -1.83 0.94 8.28
N HIS A 266 -2.54 0.24 7.37
CA HIS A 266 -2.31 -1.17 7.06
C HIS A 266 -1.94 -1.38 5.59
N ILE A 267 -1.24 -2.47 5.29
CA ILE A 267 -1.13 -3.02 3.94
C ILE A 267 -1.06 -4.54 3.97
N HIS A 268 -1.72 -5.20 3.01
CA HIS A 268 -1.57 -6.65 2.81
C HIS A 268 -0.15 -7.01 2.38
N THR A 269 0.49 -7.95 3.07
CA THR A 269 1.88 -8.36 2.83
C THR A 269 2.02 -9.80 2.34
N GLY A 270 0.94 -10.57 2.33
CA GLY A 270 0.98 -12.01 2.02
C GLY A 270 1.14 -12.84 3.29
N THR A 271 1.07 -14.16 3.14
CA THR A 271 0.95 -15.10 4.26
C THR A 271 2.06 -16.14 4.33
N VAL A 272 2.87 -16.27 3.27
CA VAL A 272 3.87 -17.35 3.06
C VAL A 272 3.23 -18.74 2.93
N VAL A 273 2.37 -19.13 3.87
CA VAL A 273 1.76 -20.47 3.97
C VAL A 273 0.33 -20.54 3.44
N GLY A 274 -0.26 -19.39 3.07
CA GLY A 274 -1.62 -19.34 2.54
C GLY A 274 -1.68 -19.61 1.05
N LYS A 275 -2.84 -19.30 0.45
CA LYS A 275 -3.13 -19.65 -0.96
C LYS A 275 -2.47 -18.75 -2.02
N LEU A 276 -1.86 -17.64 -1.61
CA LEU A 276 -1.22 -16.66 -2.50
C LEU A 276 0.29 -16.75 -2.32
N GLU A 277 1.05 -16.49 -3.38
CA GLU A 277 2.50 -16.53 -3.34
C GLU A 277 3.09 -15.61 -2.26
N GLY A 278 4.17 -16.06 -1.63
CA GLY A 278 5.01 -15.25 -0.75
C GLY A 278 6.25 -16.03 -0.32
N ASP A 279 7.39 -15.78 -0.96
CA ASP A 279 8.67 -16.28 -0.46
C ASP A 279 8.94 -15.70 0.94
N ARG A 280 9.39 -16.56 1.88
CA ARG A 280 9.56 -16.18 3.28
C ARG A 280 10.63 -15.10 3.45
N GLY A 281 11.78 -15.24 2.79
CA GLY A 281 12.90 -14.31 2.91
C GLY A 281 12.52 -12.93 2.41
N ALA A 282 11.95 -12.86 1.20
CA ALA A 282 11.44 -11.62 0.63
C ALA A 282 10.33 -11.00 1.50
N THR A 283 9.43 -11.81 2.04
CA THR A 283 8.31 -11.34 2.88
C THR A 283 8.79 -10.70 4.17
N LEU A 284 9.77 -11.32 4.86
CA LEU A 284 10.38 -10.71 6.03
C LEU A 284 11.03 -9.37 5.69
N GLY A 285 11.77 -9.31 4.58
CA GLY A 285 12.43 -8.07 4.13
C GLY A 285 11.47 -6.90 3.94
N PHE A 286 10.38 -7.08 3.18
CA PHE A 286 9.44 -5.96 2.98
C PHE A 286 8.52 -5.69 4.17
N VAL A 287 8.34 -6.65 5.09
CA VAL A 287 7.70 -6.39 6.39
C VAL A 287 8.58 -5.48 7.25
N ASP A 288 9.89 -5.72 7.28
CA ASP A 288 10.84 -4.86 7.99
C ASP A 288 10.83 -3.45 7.38
N LEU A 289 10.82 -3.32 6.05
CA LEU A 289 10.68 -2.03 5.35
C LEU A 289 9.39 -1.26 5.67
N LEU A 290 8.31 -1.96 6.04
CA LEU A 290 7.05 -1.32 6.41
C LEU A 290 7.03 -0.89 7.88
N ARG A 291 7.71 -1.61 8.77
CA ARG A 291 7.55 -1.47 10.22
C ARG A 291 8.70 -0.73 10.90
N GLU A 292 9.93 -1.02 10.50
CA GLU A 292 11.13 -0.54 11.19
C GLU A 292 11.47 0.89 10.77
N ASN A 293 12.17 1.61 11.65
CA ASN A 293 12.64 2.97 11.34
C ASN A 293 13.93 2.95 10.50
N TYR A 294 14.77 1.93 10.67
CA TYR A 294 15.99 1.74 9.89
C TYR A 294 16.09 0.27 9.49
N VAL A 295 16.34 0.02 8.20
CA VAL A 295 16.52 -1.33 7.66
C VAL A 295 17.85 -1.38 6.95
N GLU A 296 18.73 -2.29 7.36
CA GLU A 296 20.03 -2.49 6.73
C GLU A 296 19.91 -3.20 5.38
N GLN A 297 20.87 -2.96 4.50
CA GLN A 297 21.04 -3.75 3.29
C GLN A 297 21.21 -5.23 3.64
N ASP A 298 20.39 -6.08 3.02
CA ASP A 298 20.44 -7.53 3.16
C ASP A 298 19.92 -8.17 1.87
N LYS A 299 20.85 -8.50 0.95
CA LYS A 299 20.50 -9.14 -0.33
C LYS A 299 19.83 -10.51 -0.13
N SER A 300 20.03 -11.20 1.00
CA SER A 300 19.39 -12.49 1.27
C SER A 300 17.87 -12.38 1.49
N ARG A 301 17.40 -11.20 1.93
CA ARG A 301 15.98 -10.82 2.02
C ARG A 301 15.54 -9.91 0.85
N GLY A 302 16.42 -9.71 -0.13
CA GLY A 302 16.19 -8.84 -1.29
C GLY A 302 16.17 -7.35 -0.96
N ILE A 303 16.80 -6.92 0.13
CA ILE A 303 16.99 -5.50 0.47
C ILE A 303 18.31 -5.04 -0.16
N TYR A 304 18.22 -4.28 -1.25
CA TYR A 304 19.40 -3.84 -2.01
C TYR A 304 20.01 -2.57 -1.46
N PHE A 305 19.27 -1.79 -0.68
CA PHE A 305 19.75 -0.55 -0.07
C PHE A 305 19.31 -0.45 1.39
N SER A 306 20.21 0.02 2.25
CA SER A 306 19.79 0.47 3.58
C SER A 306 18.78 1.61 3.45
N GLN A 307 17.71 1.55 4.24
CA GLN A 307 16.62 2.52 4.23
C GLN A 307 16.40 3.08 5.63
N ASP A 308 16.72 4.37 5.80
CA ASP A 308 16.30 5.17 6.95
C ASP A 308 14.94 5.82 6.64
N TRP A 309 13.97 5.65 7.53
CA TRP A 309 12.62 6.19 7.40
C TRP A 309 12.42 7.54 8.09
N ALA A 310 13.46 8.09 8.74
CA ALA A 310 13.45 9.42 9.34
C ALA A 310 12.22 9.70 10.23
N SER A 311 11.87 8.68 11.04
CA SER A 311 10.73 8.67 11.97
C SER A 311 9.35 8.66 11.30
N MET A 312 9.26 8.36 10.00
CA MET A 312 7.97 8.09 9.36
C MET A 312 7.30 6.89 10.04
N GLY A 313 6.00 7.04 10.35
CA GLY A 313 5.22 5.98 11.02
C GLY A 313 5.35 4.62 10.33
N GLY A 314 5.37 3.56 11.14
CA GLY A 314 5.32 2.19 10.63
C GLY A 314 3.93 1.83 10.13
N VAL A 315 3.84 1.00 9.10
CA VAL A 315 2.62 0.45 8.53
C VAL A 315 2.41 -0.97 9.07
N MET A 316 1.19 -1.27 9.52
CA MET A 316 0.84 -2.61 9.97
C MET A 316 0.75 -3.58 8.80
N ALA A 317 1.59 -4.62 8.83
CA ALA A 317 1.57 -5.70 7.85
C ALA A 317 0.37 -6.63 8.09
N VAL A 318 -0.45 -6.85 7.06
CA VAL A 318 -1.65 -7.70 7.11
C VAL A 318 -1.39 -9.01 6.36
N ALA A 319 -1.41 -10.12 7.10
CA ALA A 319 -1.37 -11.47 6.55
C ALA A 319 -2.81 -11.96 6.28
N SER A 320 -3.17 -12.14 5.00
CA SER A 320 -4.52 -12.59 4.62
C SER A 320 -4.49 -13.50 3.38
N GLY A 321 -5.39 -14.48 3.37
CA GLY A 321 -5.66 -15.34 2.20
C GLY A 321 -5.36 -16.81 2.43
N GLY A 322 -6.41 -17.61 2.64
CA GLY A 322 -6.31 -19.07 2.71
C GLY A 322 -5.52 -19.60 3.92
N ILE A 323 -5.47 -18.83 5.00
CA ILE A 323 -4.93 -19.28 6.30
C ILE A 323 -6.08 -19.79 7.18
N HIS A 324 -5.76 -20.72 8.07
CA HIS A 324 -6.68 -21.27 9.06
C HIS A 324 -5.97 -21.38 10.42
N VAL A 325 -6.59 -22.06 11.38
CA VAL A 325 -6.09 -22.13 12.77
C VAL A 325 -4.73 -22.83 12.92
N TRP A 326 -4.41 -23.75 12.01
CA TRP A 326 -3.11 -24.43 11.91
C TRP A 326 -2.18 -23.74 10.91
#